data_AF-A0A8S9MUN1-F1
#
_entry.id   AF-A0A8S9MUN1-F1
#
_cell.length_a   1.000
_cell.length_b   1.000
_cell.length_c   1.000
_cell.angle_alpha   90.00
_cell.angle_beta   90.00
_cell.angle_gamma   90.00
#
_symmetry.space_group_name_H-M   'P 1'
#
loop_
_entity.id
_entity.type
_entity.pdbx_description
1 polymer ?
#
loop_
_entity_poly.entity_id
_entity_poly.type
_entity_poly.pdbx_seq_one_letter_code
_entity_poly.pdbx_strand_id
1 'polypeptide(L)'
;MFETIRNSTERRKLGFFSCATGNPIDDCWRCDRNWHLRRKRLANCAIGFGRNAVGGRDGRYYVVTDPSDNDAINPRPGTLRHAVIQDRPLWIVFKRDMVITLKQELIMNSFKTIDGRGANVAIAGGACITIQYVTNIIIHGINIHDCRRTGNAMVRSSPSHYGWRTMADGDAISIFGSSHIWIDHNSLSNCADGLIDAIMGSTAITISNNYLTHHNEFKFD
;
A
#
# COMPACT_ATOMS: atom_id res chain seq x y z
N MET A 1 -0.58 29.64 48.19
CA MET A 1 -0.57 29.29 46.76
C MET A 1 0.75 28.57 46.50
N PHE A 2 0.72 27.24 46.48
CA PHE A 2 1.88 26.43 46.17
C PHE A 2 1.45 25.40 45.12
N GLU A 3 1.93 25.60 43.89
CA GLU A 3 1.80 24.65 42.80
C GLU A 3 2.69 23.44 43.08
N THR A 4 2.07 22.27 43.17
CA THR A 4 2.80 21.00 43.19
C THR A 4 3.10 20.59 41.75
N ILE A 5 4.37 20.68 41.38
CA ILE A 5 4.92 20.15 40.12
C ILE A 5 4.64 18.64 40.07
N ARG A 6 3.78 18.20 39.14
CA ARG A 6 3.56 16.78 38.86
C ARG A 6 4.73 16.22 38.07
N ASN A 7 5.58 15.48 38.76
CA ASN A 7 6.65 14.67 38.17
C ASN A 7 6.04 13.60 37.25
N SER A 8 6.27 13.69 35.94
CA SER A 8 5.65 12.86 34.90
C SER A 8 6.30 11.49 34.71
N THR A 9 6.70 10.84 35.80
CA THR A 9 7.22 9.46 35.80
C THR A 9 6.20 8.48 36.38
N GLU A 10 4.94 8.61 36.00
CA GLU A 10 3.96 7.53 36.11
C GLU A 10 4.32 6.44 35.09
N ARG A 11 5.24 5.54 35.48
CA ARG A 11 5.35 4.21 34.87
C ARG A 11 4.01 3.52 35.13
N ARG A 12 3.11 3.56 34.14
CA ARG A 12 1.87 2.79 34.12
C ARG A 12 2.21 1.35 34.46
N LYS A 13 1.64 0.85 35.56
CA LYS A 13 1.74 -0.55 36.01
C LYS A 13 1.31 -1.47 34.86
N LEU A 14 2.30 -2.05 34.20
CA LEU A 14 2.17 -3.11 33.20
C LEU A 14 1.84 -4.41 33.93
N GLY A 15 0.64 -4.93 33.70
CA GLY A 15 0.29 -6.30 34.08
C GLY A 15 -1.21 -6.52 34.17
N PHE A 16 -1.82 -6.96 33.06
CA PHE A 16 -2.55 -8.24 32.97
C PHE A 16 -3.23 -8.36 31.56
N PHE A 17 -2.58 -9.16 30.70
CA PHE A 17 -3.06 -9.88 29.49
C PHE A 17 -3.72 -9.14 28.29
N SER A 18 -3.20 -9.33 27.07
CA SER A 18 -3.85 -10.23 26.07
C SER A 18 -3.58 -10.01 24.57
N CYS A 19 -2.73 -9.07 24.11
CA CYS A 19 -2.20 -9.08 22.72
C CYS A 19 -1.06 -8.06 22.43
N ALA A 20 -0.91 -7.01 23.23
CA ALA A 20 0.03 -5.92 22.91
C ALA A 20 1.49 -6.39 22.73
N THR A 21 2.02 -6.17 21.54
CA THR A 21 3.39 -6.45 21.11
C THR A 21 4.34 -5.27 21.37
N GLY A 22 3.79 -4.09 21.69
CA GLY A 22 4.54 -2.84 21.85
C GLY A 22 4.61 -2.01 20.57
N ASN A 23 4.12 -2.53 19.45
CA ASN A 23 3.95 -1.78 18.22
C ASN A 23 2.53 -1.20 18.16
N PRO A 24 2.34 0.13 18.29
CA PRO A 24 1.01 0.74 18.41
C PRO A 24 0.13 0.57 17.16
N ILE A 25 0.74 0.45 15.98
CA ILE A 25 0.00 0.18 14.73
C ILE A 25 -0.60 -1.22 14.80
N ASP A 26 0.24 -2.21 15.08
CA ASP A 26 -0.18 -3.61 15.11
C ASP A 26 -1.15 -3.88 16.27
N ASP A 27 -0.87 -3.32 17.44
CA ASP A 27 -1.71 -3.49 18.62
C ASP A 27 -3.13 -2.92 18.40
N CYS A 28 -3.29 -1.90 17.55
CA CYS A 28 -4.58 -1.30 17.22
C CYS A 28 -5.53 -2.25 16.46
N TRP A 29 -5.01 -3.13 15.60
CA TRP A 29 -5.84 -4.02 14.76
C TRP A 29 -5.62 -5.51 15.02
N ARG A 30 -4.40 -5.98 15.32
CA ARG A 30 -4.11 -7.40 15.57
C ARG A 30 -4.72 -7.90 16.87
N CYS A 31 -4.93 -7.01 17.84
CA CYS A 31 -5.57 -7.34 19.11
C CYS A 31 -7.09 -7.51 19.02
N ASP A 32 -7.65 -7.22 17.86
CA ASP A 32 -8.98 -7.62 17.52
C ASP A 32 -9.01 -9.09 17.09
N ARG A 33 -9.52 -9.98 17.95
CA ARG A 33 -9.72 -11.41 17.59
C ARG A 33 -10.59 -11.61 16.33
N ASN A 34 -11.43 -10.62 16.01
CA ASN A 34 -12.31 -10.60 14.84
C ASN A 34 -11.77 -9.69 13.72
N TRP A 35 -10.46 -9.40 13.68
CA TRP A 35 -9.87 -8.53 12.65
C TRP A 35 -10.21 -8.99 11.23
N HIS A 36 -10.32 -10.31 11.01
CA HIS A 36 -10.65 -10.91 9.72
C HIS A 36 -12.09 -10.59 9.27
N LEU A 37 -13.03 -10.43 10.21
CA LEU A 37 -14.39 -9.94 9.95
C LEU A 37 -14.45 -8.41 9.84
N ARG A 38 -13.45 -7.71 10.38
CA ARG A 38 -13.36 -6.24 10.47
C ARG A 38 -12.12 -5.69 9.75
N ARG A 39 -11.77 -6.25 8.58
CA ARG A 39 -10.52 -5.92 7.85
C ARG A 39 -10.27 -4.42 7.72
N LYS A 40 -11.33 -3.68 7.41
CA LYS A 40 -11.31 -2.22 7.20
C LYS A 40 -10.93 -1.39 8.42
N ARG A 41 -11.02 -1.97 9.63
CA ARG A 41 -10.58 -1.32 10.88
C ARG A 41 -9.09 -0.95 10.83
N LEU A 42 -8.29 -1.67 10.04
CA LEU A 42 -6.89 -1.35 9.77
C LEU A 42 -6.69 0.12 9.41
N ALA A 43 -7.55 0.73 8.59
CA ALA A 43 -7.42 2.11 8.14
C ALA A 43 -7.53 3.16 9.25
N ASN A 44 -7.92 2.78 10.47
CA ASN A 44 -7.94 3.66 11.64
C ASN A 44 -6.68 3.53 12.52
N CYS A 45 -5.72 2.69 12.12
CA CYS A 45 -4.54 2.36 12.91
C CYS A 45 -3.24 3.00 12.40
N ALA A 46 -3.31 3.74 11.29
CA ALA A 46 -2.18 4.49 10.78
C ALA A 46 -1.75 5.57 11.79
N ILE A 47 -0.45 5.76 11.94
CA ILE A 47 0.15 6.82 12.77
C ILE A 47 1.09 7.68 11.89
N GLY A 48 1.69 8.73 12.47
CA GLY A 48 2.64 9.59 11.76
C GLY A 48 1.99 10.56 10.79
N PHE A 49 2.72 10.94 9.74
CA PHE A 49 2.25 11.91 8.75
C PHE A 49 1.10 11.38 7.88
N GLY A 50 1.12 10.09 7.53
CA GLY A 50 0.07 9.40 6.78
C GLY A 50 -1.11 8.89 7.61
N ARG A 51 -1.23 9.28 8.89
CA ARG A 51 -2.30 8.80 9.80
C ARG A 51 -3.75 8.99 9.29
N ASN A 52 -3.94 9.92 8.36
CA ASN A 52 -5.23 10.25 7.78
C ASN A 52 -5.52 9.49 6.47
N ALA A 53 -4.63 8.58 6.03
CA ALA A 53 -4.86 7.75 4.85
C ALA A 53 -6.02 6.78 5.10
N VAL A 54 -7.20 7.06 4.53
CA VAL A 54 -8.38 6.20 4.71
C VAL A 54 -8.46 5.05 3.71
N GLY A 55 -7.67 5.10 2.63
CA GLY A 55 -7.69 4.09 1.59
C GLY A 55 -9.08 3.88 0.99
N GLY A 56 -9.46 2.61 0.79
CA GLY A 56 -10.78 2.19 0.33
C GLY A 56 -11.77 1.85 1.45
N ARG A 57 -11.54 2.30 2.69
CA ARG A 57 -12.34 1.92 3.89
C ARG A 57 -13.84 2.07 3.66
N ASP A 58 -14.25 3.18 3.08
CA ASP A 58 -15.66 3.55 2.92
C ASP A 58 -16.27 3.01 1.60
N GLY A 59 -15.50 2.18 0.88
CA GLY A 59 -15.86 1.55 -0.39
C GLY A 59 -16.47 0.16 -0.27
N ARG A 60 -16.63 -0.53 -1.40
CA ARG A 60 -16.96 -1.98 -1.39
C ARG A 60 -15.68 -2.81 -1.38
N TYR A 61 -15.81 -4.09 -1.00
CA TYR A 61 -14.74 -5.03 -1.27
C TYR A 61 -14.66 -5.32 -2.77
N TYR A 62 -13.45 -5.45 -3.28
CA TYR A 62 -13.17 -6.00 -4.59
C TYR A 62 -12.27 -7.21 -4.42
N VAL A 63 -12.70 -8.38 -4.91
CA VAL A 63 -11.91 -9.61 -4.78
C VAL A 63 -11.18 -9.85 -6.10
N VAL A 64 -9.86 -9.83 -6.06
CA VAL A 64 -9.01 -10.23 -7.18
C VAL A 64 -9.03 -11.75 -7.28
N THR A 65 -9.40 -12.24 -8.46
CA THR A 65 -9.54 -13.66 -8.78
C THR A 65 -8.63 -14.09 -9.93
N ASP A 66 -8.20 -13.13 -10.75
CA ASP A 66 -7.38 -13.34 -11.94
C ASP A 66 -6.06 -12.56 -11.76
N PRO A 67 -4.90 -13.26 -11.71
CA PRO A 67 -3.60 -12.60 -11.57
C PRO A 67 -3.04 -12.05 -12.88
N SER A 68 -3.71 -12.23 -14.02
CA SER A 68 -3.21 -11.79 -15.31
C SER A 68 -3.26 -10.27 -15.48
N ASP A 69 -2.28 -9.74 -16.21
CA ASP A 69 -2.17 -8.33 -16.58
C ASP A 69 -1.87 -8.16 -18.07
N ASN A 70 -2.71 -8.77 -18.91
CA ASN A 70 -2.41 -8.91 -20.34
C ASN A 70 -2.58 -7.63 -21.15
N ASP A 71 -3.45 -6.72 -20.71
CA ASP A 71 -3.82 -5.47 -21.38
C ASP A 71 -3.82 -4.33 -20.36
N ALA A 72 -2.86 -3.41 -20.52
CA ALA A 72 -2.71 -2.23 -19.66
C ALA A 72 -3.74 -1.13 -19.94
N ILE A 73 -4.45 -1.22 -21.08
CA ILE A 73 -5.49 -0.29 -21.51
C ILE A 73 -6.87 -0.84 -21.14
N ASN A 74 -7.18 -2.12 -21.37
CA ASN A 74 -8.51 -2.68 -21.10
C ASN A 74 -8.43 -3.83 -20.08
N PRO A 75 -8.14 -3.55 -18.80
CA PRO A 75 -8.02 -4.59 -17.79
C PRO A 75 -9.38 -5.26 -17.53
N ARG A 76 -9.38 -6.58 -17.40
CA ARG A 76 -10.61 -7.36 -17.19
C ARG A 76 -11.10 -7.28 -15.75
N PRO A 77 -12.42 -7.23 -15.48
CA PRO A 77 -12.95 -7.43 -14.14
C PRO A 77 -12.42 -8.72 -13.51
N GLY A 78 -12.13 -8.68 -12.21
CA GLY A 78 -11.46 -9.73 -11.47
C GLY A 78 -9.92 -9.61 -11.41
N THR A 79 -9.31 -8.74 -12.23
CA THR A 79 -7.86 -8.43 -12.16
C THR A 79 -7.55 -7.31 -11.15
N LEU A 80 -6.30 -7.24 -10.70
CA LEU A 80 -5.81 -6.15 -9.85
C LEU A 80 -5.82 -4.80 -10.59
N ARG A 81 -5.36 -4.75 -11.85
CA ARG A 81 -5.37 -3.51 -12.66
C ARG A 81 -6.78 -2.93 -12.79
N HIS A 82 -7.77 -3.77 -13.07
CA HIS A 82 -9.15 -3.30 -13.13
C HIS A 82 -9.62 -2.75 -11.78
N ALA A 83 -9.25 -3.38 -10.66
CA ALA A 83 -9.64 -2.95 -9.33
C ALA A 83 -9.12 -1.55 -8.97
N VAL A 84 -7.83 -1.30 -9.20
CA VAL A 84 -7.15 -0.09 -8.72
C VAL A 84 -7.53 1.17 -9.51
N ILE A 85 -8.00 1.04 -10.74
CA ILE A 85 -8.37 2.20 -11.57
C ILE A 85 -9.79 2.71 -11.31
N GLN A 86 -10.65 1.95 -10.62
CA GLN A 86 -12.07 2.34 -10.47
C GLN A 86 -12.24 3.69 -9.77
N ASP A 87 -13.26 4.46 -10.13
CA ASP A 87 -13.51 5.78 -9.50
C ASP A 87 -13.99 5.66 -8.05
N ARG A 88 -14.69 4.57 -7.73
CA ARG A 88 -15.22 4.36 -6.38
C ARG A 88 -14.10 3.93 -5.43
N PRO A 89 -14.22 4.26 -4.13
CA PRO A 89 -13.35 3.68 -3.12
C PRO A 89 -13.47 2.16 -3.12
N LEU A 90 -12.34 1.45 -3.04
CA LEU A 90 -12.34 -0.02 -3.02
C LEU A 90 -11.32 -0.57 -2.04
N TRP A 91 -11.78 -1.53 -1.23
CA TRP A 91 -10.93 -2.37 -0.40
C TRP A 91 -10.64 -3.67 -1.15
N ILE A 92 -9.45 -3.75 -1.74
CA ILE A 92 -9.05 -4.81 -2.66
C ILE A 92 -8.42 -5.94 -1.84
N VAL A 93 -8.97 -7.14 -2.00
CA VAL A 93 -8.50 -8.38 -1.35
C VAL A 93 -8.28 -9.45 -2.41
N PHE A 94 -7.65 -10.56 -2.02
CA PHE A 94 -7.23 -11.61 -2.94
C PHE A 94 -7.92 -12.93 -2.58
N LYS A 95 -8.45 -13.63 -3.60
CA LYS A 95 -9.18 -14.89 -3.40
C LYS A 95 -8.28 -16.04 -2.93
N ARG A 96 -7.01 -16.01 -3.33
CA ARG A 96 -6.01 -17.05 -3.10
C ARG A 96 -4.62 -16.44 -3.27
N ASP A 97 -3.61 -17.21 -2.90
CA ASP A 97 -2.22 -16.91 -3.21
C ASP A 97 -2.04 -16.72 -4.71
N MET A 98 -1.28 -15.69 -5.08
CA MET A 98 -1.01 -15.41 -6.48
C MET A 98 0.25 -14.57 -6.68
N VAL A 99 0.89 -14.79 -7.82
CA VAL A 99 1.95 -13.94 -8.36
C VAL A 99 1.38 -13.17 -9.54
N ILE A 100 1.49 -11.85 -9.49
CA ILE A 100 1.00 -10.92 -10.51
C ILE A 100 2.21 -10.31 -11.20
N THR A 101 2.43 -10.68 -12.46
CA THR A 101 3.47 -10.06 -13.30
C THR A 101 2.83 -8.96 -14.12
N LEU A 102 3.09 -7.72 -13.75
CA LEU A 102 2.55 -6.55 -14.44
C LEU A 102 3.33 -6.29 -15.73
N LYS A 103 2.63 -6.11 -16.84
CA LYS A 103 3.27 -5.78 -18.13
C LYS A 103 3.78 -4.35 -18.18
N GLN A 104 3.12 -3.47 -17.46
CA GLN A 104 3.39 -2.04 -17.36
C GLN A 104 3.08 -1.58 -15.94
N GLU A 105 3.57 -0.41 -15.55
CA GLU A 105 3.32 0.14 -14.22
C GLU A 105 1.83 0.11 -13.84
N LEU A 106 1.55 -0.27 -12.60
CA LEU A 106 0.20 -0.32 -12.05
C LEU A 106 -0.16 1.07 -11.52
N ILE A 107 -0.62 1.93 -12.43
CA ILE A 107 -1.19 3.23 -12.09
C ILE A 107 -2.58 3.01 -11.49
N MET A 108 -2.88 3.73 -10.40
CA MET A 108 -4.13 3.61 -9.68
C MET A 108 -4.85 4.95 -9.50
N ASN A 109 -6.13 4.87 -9.17
CA ASN A 109 -6.97 6.00 -8.78
C ASN A 109 -6.98 6.15 -7.25
N SER A 110 -7.48 7.28 -6.75
CA SER A 110 -7.58 7.59 -5.31
C SER A 110 -8.49 6.62 -4.54
N PHE A 111 -8.37 6.59 -3.21
CA PHE A 111 -9.23 5.81 -2.31
C PHE A 111 -9.15 4.29 -2.53
N LYS A 112 -7.94 3.76 -2.55
CA LYS A 112 -7.69 2.33 -2.73
C LYS A 112 -6.96 1.76 -1.53
N THR A 113 -7.37 0.57 -1.13
CA THR A 113 -6.58 -0.27 -0.23
C THR A 113 -6.26 -1.56 -0.94
N ILE A 114 -4.98 -1.91 -1.04
CA ILE A 114 -4.53 -3.25 -1.41
C ILE A 114 -4.22 -3.98 -0.11
N ASP A 115 -5.00 -5.01 0.22
CA ASP A 115 -4.90 -5.75 1.48
C ASP A 115 -4.60 -7.22 1.19
N GLY A 116 -3.33 -7.59 1.29
CA GLY A 116 -2.82 -8.93 1.07
C GLY A 116 -3.09 -9.91 2.22
N ARG A 117 -3.60 -9.47 3.37
CA ARG A 117 -3.84 -10.39 4.50
C ARG A 117 -4.70 -11.57 4.07
N GLY A 118 -4.34 -12.78 4.53
CA GLY A 118 -5.07 -14.01 4.22
C GLY A 118 -4.73 -14.66 2.87
N ALA A 119 -3.79 -14.10 2.11
CA ALA A 119 -3.22 -14.73 0.91
C ALA A 119 -1.73 -14.33 0.78
N ASN A 120 -0.91 -15.19 0.20
CA ASN A 120 0.44 -14.82 -0.20
C ASN A 120 0.39 -14.19 -1.60
N VAL A 121 0.53 -12.86 -1.66
CA VAL A 121 0.42 -12.08 -2.89
C VAL A 121 1.76 -11.46 -3.21
N ALA A 122 2.27 -11.75 -4.40
CA ALA A 122 3.48 -11.15 -4.93
C ALA A 122 3.19 -10.35 -6.21
N ILE A 123 3.71 -9.14 -6.30
CA ILE A 123 3.85 -8.39 -7.56
C ILE A 123 5.32 -8.52 -7.95
N ALA A 124 5.59 -9.27 -9.03
CA ALA A 124 6.97 -9.64 -9.34
C ALA A 124 7.27 -9.93 -10.82
N GLY A 125 8.54 -9.73 -11.18
CA GLY A 125 9.12 -10.12 -12.47
C GLY A 125 8.74 -9.22 -13.65
N GLY A 126 8.10 -8.08 -13.38
CA GLY A 126 7.64 -7.12 -14.38
C GLY A 126 7.69 -5.70 -13.84
N ALA A 127 6.80 -4.82 -14.31
CA ALA A 127 6.63 -3.52 -13.66
C ALA A 127 6.01 -3.67 -12.26
N CYS A 128 5.99 -2.57 -11.51
CA CYS A 128 5.42 -2.52 -10.16
C CYS A 128 4.50 -1.31 -10.00
N ILE A 129 4.41 -0.72 -8.80
CA ILE A 129 3.31 0.18 -8.43
C ILE A 129 3.68 1.65 -8.67
N THR A 130 2.76 2.40 -9.29
CA THR A 130 2.87 3.86 -9.41
C THR A 130 1.66 4.55 -8.78
N ILE A 131 1.90 5.34 -7.74
CA ILE A 131 0.93 6.20 -7.07
C ILE A 131 1.16 7.64 -7.54
N GLN A 132 0.43 8.06 -8.57
CA GLN A 132 0.65 9.35 -9.21
C GLN A 132 -0.58 10.25 -9.16
N TYR A 133 -0.42 11.46 -8.66
CA TYR A 133 -1.45 12.50 -8.58
C TYR A 133 -2.76 12.04 -7.93
N VAL A 134 -2.65 11.18 -6.91
CA VAL A 134 -3.80 10.61 -6.20
C VAL A 134 -3.64 10.75 -4.69
N THR A 135 -4.73 10.46 -3.98
CA THR A 135 -4.74 10.51 -2.52
C THR A 135 -5.44 9.32 -1.90
N ASN A 136 -5.19 9.10 -0.61
CA ASN A 136 -5.84 8.07 0.20
C ASN A 136 -5.58 6.68 -0.34
N ILE A 137 -4.32 6.27 -0.29
CA ILE A 137 -3.88 4.92 -0.69
C ILE A 137 -3.31 4.19 0.52
N ILE A 138 -3.70 2.93 0.67
CA ILE A 138 -3.10 2.00 1.63
C ILE A 138 -2.59 0.79 0.85
N ILE A 139 -1.32 0.45 1.01
CA ILE A 139 -0.74 -0.80 0.48
C ILE A 139 -0.26 -1.61 1.67
N HIS A 140 -0.89 -2.77 1.89
CA HIS A 140 -0.68 -3.55 3.10
C HIS A 140 -0.54 -5.04 2.84
N GLY A 141 0.51 -5.64 3.41
CA GLY A 141 0.64 -7.09 3.52
C GLY A 141 0.94 -7.81 2.20
N ILE A 142 1.63 -7.17 1.25
CA ILE A 142 2.04 -7.80 -0.03
C ILE A 142 3.55 -7.87 -0.20
N ASN A 143 3.99 -8.76 -1.08
CA ASN A 143 5.38 -8.88 -1.48
C ASN A 143 5.57 -8.17 -2.84
N ILE A 144 6.59 -7.33 -2.97
CA ILE A 144 6.92 -6.64 -4.22
C ILE A 144 8.41 -6.84 -4.48
N HIS A 145 8.76 -7.57 -5.54
CA HIS A 145 10.16 -7.89 -5.80
C HIS A 145 10.45 -8.15 -7.27
N ASP A 146 11.73 -8.13 -7.65
CA ASP A 146 12.15 -8.35 -9.04
C ASP A 146 11.46 -7.38 -10.02
N CYS A 147 11.22 -6.14 -9.57
CA CYS A 147 10.66 -5.08 -10.41
C CYS A 147 11.67 -4.72 -11.50
N ARG A 148 11.18 -4.59 -12.73
CA ARG A 148 12.00 -4.36 -13.92
C ARG A 148 11.53 -3.13 -14.65
N ARG A 149 12.47 -2.50 -15.37
CA ARG A 149 12.15 -1.47 -16.34
C ARG A 149 11.22 -2.03 -17.41
N THR A 150 10.12 -1.33 -17.67
CA THR A 150 9.21 -1.65 -18.77
C THR A 150 9.21 -0.55 -19.81
N GLY A 151 9.11 -0.94 -21.08
CA GLY A 151 9.16 -0.01 -22.20
C GLY A 151 7.88 0.82 -22.34
N ASN A 152 7.91 1.78 -23.26
CA ASN A 152 6.82 2.72 -23.47
C ASN A 152 5.50 2.04 -23.82
N ALA A 153 4.39 2.52 -23.25
CA ALA A 153 3.07 1.99 -23.54
C ALA A 153 1.95 3.00 -23.22
N MET A 154 0.76 2.74 -23.76
CA MET A 154 -0.45 3.37 -23.24
C MET A 154 -0.91 2.61 -22.00
N VAL A 155 -1.13 3.34 -20.90
CA VAL A 155 -1.55 2.76 -19.62
C VAL A 155 -2.79 3.47 -19.10
N ARG A 156 -3.80 2.68 -18.70
CA ARG A 156 -5.03 3.19 -18.10
C ARG A 156 -4.83 3.54 -16.63
N SER A 157 -5.29 4.72 -16.22
CA SER A 157 -5.25 5.21 -14.83
C SER A 157 -6.64 5.40 -14.20
N SER A 158 -7.69 5.51 -15.01
CA SER A 158 -9.09 5.56 -14.57
C SER A 158 -10.03 4.89 -15.60
N PRO A 159 -11.32 4.69 -15.31
CA PRO A 159 -12.26 4.13 -16.28
C PRO A 159 -12.40 5.02 -17.52
N SER A 160 -12.15 6.33 -17.40
CA SER A 160 -12.26 7.31 -18.47
C SER A 160 -10.93 7.76 -19.08
N HIS A 161 -9.79 7.44 -18.45
CA HIS A 161 -8.50 7.97 -18.87
C HIS A 161 -7.41 6.89 -19.00
N TYR A 162 -6.70 6.93 -20.12
CA TYR A 162 -5.43 6.26 -20.35
C TYR A 162 -4.48 7.22 -21.08
N GLY A 163 -3.19 7.12 -20.81
CA GLY A 163 -2.18 8.04 -21.31
C GLY A 163 -0.89 7.34 -21.73
N TRP A 164 -0.08 8.03 -22.53
CA TRP A 164 1.24 7.56 -22.93
C TRP A 164 2.19 7.60 -21.74
N ARG A 165 2.89 6.49 -21.52
CA ARG A 165 3.90 6.33 -20.47
C ARG A 165 5.25 6.03 -21.11
N THR A 166 6.26 6.75 -20.64
CA THR A 166 7.66 6.47 -20.95
C THR A 166 8.16 5.27 -20.15
N MET A 167 9.43 4.93 -20.31
CA MET A 167 10.06 3.85 -19.57
C MET A 167 9.83 4.01 -18.07
N ALA A 168 9.31 2.97 -17.42
CA ALA A 168 9.23 2.91 -15.97
C ALA A 168 10.60 2.52 -15.42
N ASP A 169 11.04 3.16 -14.33
CA ASP A 169 12.40 2.99 -13.81
C ASP A 169 12.63 1.64 -13.12
N GLY A 170 11.55 0.99 -12.68
CA GLY A 170 11.60 -0.32 -12.05
C GLY A 170 11.65 -0.25 -10.53
N ASP A 171 11.15 0.83 -9.94
CA ASP A 171 10.90 0.91 -8.50
C ASP A 171 9.82 -0.08 -8.06
N ALA A 172 9.85 -0.48 -6.79
CA ALA A 172 8.75 -1.25 -6.21
C ALA A 172 7.48 -0.42 -6.03
N ILE A 173 7.60 0.79 -5.46
CA ILE A 173 6.51 1.75 -5.26
C ILE A 173 7.03 3.16 -5.55
N SER A 174 6.59 3.78 -6.63
CA SER A 174 6.85 5.20 -6.91
C SER A 174 5.66 6.06 -6.48
N ILE A 175 5.89 7.09 -5.66
CA ILE A 175 4.89 8.02 -5.14
C ILE A 175 5.20 9.41 -5.70
N PHE A 176 4.25 9.96 -6.47
CA PHE A 176 4.47 11.14 -7.27
C PHE A 176 3.32 12.14 -7.11
N GLY A 177 3.61 13.33 -6.60
CA GLY A 177 2.61 14.38 -6.38
C GLY A 177 1.36 13.91 -5.62
N SER A 178 1.54 13.02 -4.65
CA SER A 178 0.45 12.30 -3.99
C SER A 178 0.42 12.56 -2.49
N SER A 179 -0.73 12.34 -1.85
CA SER A 179 -0.88 12.59 -0.41
C SER A 179 -1.75 11.59 0.32
N HIS A 180 -1.56 11.47 1.63
CA HIS A 180 -2.33 10.54 2.48
C HIS A 180 -2.08 9.09 2.05
N ILE A 181 -0.82 8.68 2.11
CA ILE A 181 -0.35 7.36 1.68
C ILE A 181 0.14 6.57 2.88
N TRP A 182 -0.22 5.30 2.96
CA TRP A 182 0.28 4.40 4.00
C TRP A 182 0.76 3.08 3.40
N ILE A 183 2.06 2.83 3.51
CA ILE A 183 2.73 1.61 3.05
C ILE A 183 3.12 0.81 4.29
N ASP A 184 2.44 -0.31 4.54
CA ASP A 184 2.53 -1.04 5.81
C ASP A 184 2.67 -2.56 5.65
N HIS A 185 3.54 -3.21 6.42
CA HIS A 185 3.66 -4.69 6.42
C HIS A 185 3.95 -5.32 5.05
N ASN A 186 4.64 -4.61 4.15
CA ASN A 186 5.04 -5.16 2.86
C ASN A 186 6.47 -5.70 2.92
N SER A 187 6.77 -6.68 2.08
CA SER A 187 8.15 -7.12 1.83
C SER A 187 8.60 -6.60 0.47
N LEU A 188 9.64 -5.78 0.44
CA LEU A 188 10.16 -5.18 -0.80
C LEU A 188 11.64 -5.54 -1.00
N SER A 189 12.00 -6.04 -2.18
CA SER A 189 13.38 -6.46 -2.46
C SER A 189 13.73 -6.57 -3.94
N ASN A 190 15.03 -6.49 -4.27
CA ASN A 190 15.56 -6.81 -5.60
C ASN A 190 14.85 -6.11 -6.77
N CYS A 191 14.52 -4.82 -6.60
CA CYS A 191 13.98 -3.99 -7.67
C CYS A 191 15.11 -3.38 -8.49
N ALA A 192 14.83 -2.99 -9.74
CA ALA A 192 15.86 -2.54 -10.67
C ALA A 192 16.41 -1.16 -10.34
N ASP A 193 15.60 -0.28 -9.73
CA ASP A 193 16.01 1.08 -9.36
C ASP A 193 15.86 1.35 -7.86
N GLY A 194 14.68 1.74 -7.37
CA GLY A 194 14.34 2.01 -5.96
C GLY A 194 13.37 1.00 -5.32
N LEU A 195 13.26 0.98 -3.98
CA LEU A 195 12.16 0.25 -3.31
C LEU A 195 10.93 1.14 -3.13
N ILE A 196 11.09 2.29 -2.47
CA ILE A 196 10.02 3.27 -2.33
C ILE A 196 10.62 4.63 -2.66
N ASP A 197 10.08 5.28 -3.69
CA ASP A 197 10.44 6.64 -4.06
C ASP A 197 9.25 7.59 -3.82
N ALA A 198 9.50 8.78 -3.28
CA ALA A 198 8.46 9.74 -2.92
C ALA A 198 8.86 11.15 -3.30
N ILE A 199 8.44 11.59 -4.49
CA ILE A 199 8.91 12.81 -5.14
C ILE A 199 7.77 13.76 -5.53
N MET A 200 8.14 14.92 -6.09
CA MET A 200 7.24 15.96 -6.60
C MET A 200 6.24 16.46 -5.55
N GLY A 201 6.72 16.87 -4.38
CA GLY A 201 5.88 17.46 -3.34
C GLY A 201 4.87 16.48 -2.72
N SER A 202 5.14 15.19 -2.81
CA SER A 202 4.35 14.18 -2.11
C SER A 202 4.44 14.40 -0.59
N THR A 203 3.34 14.22 0.13
CA THR A 203 3.24 14.57 1.56
C THR A 203 2.25 13.69 2.30
N ALA A 204 2.20 13.79 3.63
CA ALA A 204 1.32 12.96 4.46
C ALA A 204 1.48 11.45 4.16
N ILE A 205 2.72 10.98 4.20
CA ILE A 205 3.10 9.59 3.94
C ILE A 205 3.56 8.93 5.25
N THR A 206 3.12 7.70 5.49
CA THR A 206 3.69 6.83 6.52
C THR A 206 4.18 5.53 5.86
N ILE A 207 5.41 5.14 6.17
CA ILE A 207 5.99 3.86 5.79
C ILE A 207 6.33 3.13 7.09
N SER A 208 5.64 2.03 7.37
CA SER A 208 5.75 1.33 8.67
C SER A 208 5.81 -0.17 8.49
N ASN A 209 6.52 -0.86 9.39
CA ASN A 209 6.50 -2.33 9.46
C ASN A 209 6.85 -3.08 8.17
N ASN A 210 7.54 -2.43 7.23
CA ASN A 210 7.96 -3.07 5.98
C ASN A 210 9.30 -3.78 6.18
N TYR A 211 9.49 -4.89 5.47
CA TYR A 211 10.76 -5.59 5.38
C TYR A 211 11.45 -5.23 4.06
N LEU A 212 12.51 -4.43 4.14
CA LEU A 212 13.23 -3.90 2.97
C LEU A 212 14.60 -4.57 2.89
N THR A 213 14.89 -5.32 1.83
CA THR A 213 16.16 -6.06 1.71
C THR A 213 16.70 -6.12 0.29
N HIS A 214 17.97 -6.51 0.17
CA HIS A 214 18.62 -6.85 -1.10
C HIS A 214 18.43 -5.76 -2.15
N HIS A 215 18.84 -4.54 -1.80
CA HIS A 215 18.69 -3.36 -2.63
C HIS A 215 19.75 -2.31 -2.29
N ASN A 216 20.31 -1.66 -3.32
CA ASN A 216 21.49 -0.80 -3.17
C ASN A 216 21.15 0.70 -3.06
N GLU A 217 19.97 1.15 -3.50
CA GLU A 217 19.54 2.55 -3.33
C GLU A 217 18.29 2.67 -2.43
N PHE A 218 18.38 3.51 -1.41
CA PHE A 218 17.24 3.98 -0.61
C PHE A 218 17.27 5.51 -0.69
N LYS A 219 16.32 6.13 -1.38
CA LYS A 219 16.20 7.59 -1.44
C LYS A 219 14.80 8.03 -1.00
N PHE A 220 14.77 9.02 -0.12
CA PHE A 220 13.63 9.88 0.13
C PHE A 220 14.14 11.28 -0.24
N ASP A 221 13.86 11.74 -1.45
CA ASP A 221 14.27 13.07 -1.93
C ASP A 221 13.18 14.13 -1.70
#